data_AF-G5C513-F1
#
_entry.id   AF-G5C513-F1
#
_cell.length_a   1.000
_cell.length_b   1.000
_cell.length_c   1.000
_cell.angle_alpha   90.00
_cell.angle_beta   90.00
_cell.angle_gamma   90.00
#
_symmetry.space_group_name_H-M   'P 1'
#
loop_
_entity.id
_entity.type
_entity.pdbx_description
1 polymer ?
#
loop_
_entity_poly.entity_id
_entity_poly.type
_entity_poly.pdbx_seq_one_letter_code
_entity_poly.pdbx_strand_id
1 'polypeptide(L)'
;MTEQSQSALRNSGPQLHGDVAPKPPSSARQLTEKKIRAPLRLEGSSKGLCSRESLRAVLGGPSPSEDPSGPRRAARLPSRLQPGVTKATTMAVGNINELPENILLELFMHVPAHQLLLHCRPVCSLWRDLIDLVTLWKRKCLLEGFITEDWDQPVADWKVFYFLCSLRRNLLHNLCAEEGFEFWSLDVNGGDEWKVEDLSWEQRKEFPSDQVKKYFVTSYYTCLKSQVVDLKAEGYWEELMDTMQPDIEVKDWFAARPDCGSKYQLCVQLLSSAHTPLGTFQPDPAMIQRKSDAKWREVSHTFSNYPPGVRYIWFQHGGVDTHYWVGWYGPRVTNSSITIGPTQP
;
A
#
# COMPACT_ATOMS: atom_id res chain seq x y z
N MET A 1 -27.11 79.16 50.56
CA MET A 1 -27.26 79.61 49.17
C MET A 1 -27.46 78.36 48.33
N THR A 2 -28.67 77.79 48.21
CA THR A 2 -29.67 78.05 47.14
C THR A 2 -28.99 78.07 45.76
N GLU A 3 -29.31 77.22 44.79
CA GLU A 3 -30.64 77.01 44.19
C GLU A 3 -30.65 75.79 43.25
N GLN A 4 -31.85 75.23 43.07
CA GLN A 4 -32.24 74.37 41.93
C GLN A 4 -32.26 75.18 40.62
N SER A 5 -32.08 74.52 39.47
CA SER A 5 -32.89 74.81 38.27
C SER A 5 -32.72 73.75 37.18
N GLN A 6 -33.87 73.24 36.72
CA GLN A 6 -34.05 72.51 35.46
C GLN A 6 -34.09 73.51 34.29
N SER A 7 -33.61 73.13 33.12
CA SER A 7 -34.25 73.52 31.85
C SER A 7 -33.88 72.56 30.71
N ALA A 8 -34.88 72.30 29.88
CA ALA A 8 -34.88 71.38 28.75
C ALA A 8 -34.49 72.09 27.45
N LEU A 9 -33.88 71.35 26.51
CA LEU A 9 -33.89 71.68 25.09
C LEU A 9 -34.17 70.43 24.26
N ARG A 10 -35.15 70.56 23.37
CA ARG A 10 -35.67 69.58 22.40
C ARG A 10 -34.85 69.58 21.10
N ASN A 11 -35.14 68.54 20.29
CA ASN A 11 -34.85 68.30 18.85
C ASN A 11 -33.66 67.35 18.64
N SER A 12 -33.70 66.28 17.85
CA SER A 12 -34.66 65.71 16.88
C SER A 12 -34.10 64.34 16.43
N GLY A 13 -34.94 63.32 16.20
CA GLY A 13 -34.55 62.05 15.54
C GLY A 13 -34.17 62.24 14.05
N PRO A 14 -33.80 61.19 13.27
CA PRO A 14 -34.32 59.80 13.26
C PRO A 14 -33.23 58.70 13.44
N GLN A 15 -33.55 57.50 13.95
CA GLN A 15 -33.81 56.22 13.21
C GLN A 15 -32.84 55.93 12.03
N LEU A 16 -32.37 54.73 11.71
CA LEU A 16 -32.44 53.33 12.18
C LEU A 16 -31.47 52.57 11.24
N HIS A 17 -30.63 51.66 11.74
CA HIS A 17 -30.44 50.32 11.16
C HIS A 17 -29.47 49.52 12.05
N GLY A 18 -30.05 48.65 12.87
CA GLY A 18 -29.31 47.59 13.55
C GLY A 18 -29.18 46.40 12.59
N ASP A 19 -27.94 46.03 12.27
CA ASP A 19 -27.67 44.79 11.57
C ASP A 19 -27.80 43.60 12.53
N VAL A 20 -28.83 42.82 12.25
CA VAL A 20 -29.14 41.54 12.90
C VAL A 20 -28.18 40.49 12.32
N ALA A 21 -27.28 39.97 13.16
CA ALA A 21 -26.55 38.75 12.86
C ALA A 21 -27.55 37.58 12.74
N PRO A 22 -27.49 36.74 11.69
CA PRO A 22 -28.44 35.65 11.53
C PRO A 22 -28.14 34.54 12.55
N LYS A 23 -29.16 34.21 13.36
CA LYS A 23 -29.18 33.01 14.20
C LYS A 23 -29.18 31.74 13.34
N PRO A 24 -28.50 30.66 13.76
CA PRO A 24 -28.61 29.37 13.09
C PRO A 24 -30.00 28.75 13.33
N PRO A 25 -30.58 28.04 12.35
CA PRO A 25 -31.85 27.35 12.55
C PRO A 25 -31.66 26.12 13.44
N SER A 26 -32.39 26.11 14.55
CA SER A 26 -32.59 24.95 15.41
C SER A 26 -33.39 23.89 14.68
N SER A 27 -32.75 22.79 14.27
CA SER A 27 -33.44 21.53 14.01
C SER A 27 -32.72 20.40 14.73
N ALA A 28 -33.20 20.11 15.94
CA ALA A 28 -32.91 18.85 16.59
C ALA A 28 -33.59 17.74 15.80
N ARG A 29 -32.82 16.96 15.05
CA ARG A 29 -33.24 15.62 14.61
C ARG A 29 -32.36 14.61 15.34
N GLN A 30 -33.02 13.82 16.19
CA GLN A 30 -32.46 12.65 16.83
C GLN A 30 -31.89 11.71 15.75
N LEU A 31 -30.57 11.54 15.75
CA LEU A 31 -29.92 10.43 15.05
C LEU A 31 -29.91 9.24 16.01
N THR A 32 -30.88 8.36 15.79
CA THR A 32 -30.92 7.01 16.35
C THR A 32 -29.68 6.23 15.93
N GLU A 33 -29.01 5.61 16.90
CA GLU A 33 -27.95 4.61 16.69
C GLU A 33 -28.43 3.54 15.70
N LYS A 34 -27.81 3.49 14.52
CA LYS A 34 -28.00 2.39 13.58
C LYS A 34 -26.76 1.50 13.60
N LYS A 35 -26.91 0.40 14.34
CA LYS A 35 -26.07 -0.78 14.38
C LYS A 35 -25.64 -1.20 12.97
N ILE A 36 -24.34 -1.15 12.69
CA ILE A 36 -23.73 -1.64 11.46
C ILE A 36 -23.97 -3.17 11.42
N ARG A 37 -24.72 -3.63 10.41
CA ARG A 37 -24.94 -5.05 10.12
C ARG A 37 -24.27 -5.33 8.78
N ALA A 38 -23.22 -6.13 8.80
CA ALA A 38 -22.50 -6.58 7.61
C ALA A 38 -23.41 -7.39 6.66
N PRO A 39 -23.30 -7.25 5.34
CA PRO A 39 -23.97 -8.15 4.41
C PRO A 39 -23.18 -9.45 4.23
N LEU A 40 -23.80 -10.56 4.63
CA LEU A 40 -23.46 -11.91 4.21
C LEU A 40 -23.79 -12.09 2.72
N ARG A 41 -22.84 -12.58 1.91
CA ARG A 41 -23.08 -13.21 0.60
C ARG A 41 -22.05 -14.33 0.44
N LEU A 42 -22.43 -15.58 0.77
CA LEU A 42 -22.94 -16.62 -0.14
C LEU A 42 -21.95 -16.98 -1.25
N GLU A 43 -21.28 -18.10 -1.00
CA GLU A 43 -20.43 -18.84 -1.94
C GLU A 43 -21.22 -19.29 -3.19
N GLY A 44 -20.57 -19.14 -4.34
CA GLY A 44 -20.99 -19.71 -5.62
C GLY A 44 -19.82 -20.47 -6.24
N SER A 45 -19.89 -21.79 -6.17
CA SER A 45 -18.97 -22.76 -6.74
C SER A 45 -18.92 -22.68 -8.27
N SER A 46 -17.72 -22.70 -8.86
CA SER A 46 -17.54 -23.13 -10.25
C SER A 46 -16.28 -23.98 -10.39
N LYS A 47 -16.52 -25.27 -10.64
CA LYS A 47 -15.52 -26.27 -11.06
C LYS A 47 -15.26 -26.07 -12.56
N GLY A 48 -14.00 -25.94 -12.96
CA GLY A 48 -13.58 -25.88 -14.36
C GLY A 48 -12.29 -26.68 -14.55
N LEU A 49 -12.38 -27.76 -15.33
CA LEU A 49 -11.37 -28.79 -15.50
C LEU A 49 -10.04 -28.29 -16.09
N CYS A 50 -8.95 -28.78 -15.51
CA CYS A 50 -7.61 -28.77 -16.07
C CYS A 50 -7.50 -29.91 -17.10
N SER A 51 -7.21 -29.57 -18.36
CA SER A 51 -6.82 -30.54 -19.39
C SER A 51 -5.39 -30.24 -19.85
N ARG A 52 -4.60 -31.32 -19.88
CA ARG A 52 -3.23 -31.43 -20.39
C ARG A 52 -3.16 -31.20 -21.91
N GLU A 53 -1.94 -31.05 -22.40
CA GLU A 53 -1.50 -31.00 -23.82
C GLU A 53 -1.55 -29.57 -24.42
N SER A 54 -0.53 -28.98 -25.04
CA SER A 54 0.65 -29.51 -25.74
C SER A 54 1.77 -28.46 -25.80
N LEU A 55 3.00 -28.90 -25.51
CA LEU A 55 4.26 -28.23 -25.87
C LEU A 55 4.97 -29.13 -26.88
N ARG A 56 4.88 -28.83 -28.18
CA ARG A 56 5.84 -29.27 -29.22
C ARG A 56 5.52 -28.60 -30.56
N ALA A 57 6.38 -27.68 -30.97
CA ALA A 57 6.50 -27.24 -32.35
C ALA A 57 7.98 -26.96 -32.63
N VAL A 58 8.67 -27.98 -33.11
CA VAL A 58 10.04 -27.90 -33.64
C VAL A 58 10.08 -28.82 -34.86
N LEU A 59 10.35 -28.19 -36.00
CA LEU A 59 10.83 -28.73 -37.27
C LEU A 59 9.81 -29.45 -38.17
N GLY A 60 9.47 -28.75 -39.25
CA GLY A 60 8.86 -29.33 -40.44
C GLY A 60 9.85 -30.20 -41.21
N GLY A 61 9.31 -31.26 -41.79
CA GLY A 61 9.92 -32.06 -42.84
C GLY A 61 8.80 -32.60 -43.73
N PRO A 62 8.94 -32.56 -45.07
CA PRO A 62 7.91 -33.04 -45.99
C PRO A 62 8.06 -34.54 -46.30
N SER A 63 6.92 -35.09 -46.75
CA SER A 63 6.60 -36.47 -47.14
C SER A 63 7.35 -37.00 -48.40
N PRO A 64 7.26 -38.31 -48.71
CA PRO A 64 8.21 -39.05 -49.53
C PRO A 64 7.74 -39.31 -50.98
N SER A 65 8.69 -39.69 -51.85
CA SER A 65 8.42 -40.33 -53.15
C SER A 65 9.46 -41.40 -53.49
N GLU A 66 8.96 -42.63 -53.68
CA GLU A 66 9.30 -43.74 -54.60
C GLU A 66 10.26 -43.40 -55.79
N ASP A 67 11.10 -44.25 -56.40
CA ASP A 67 11.49 -45.69 -56.32
C ASP A 67 12.79 -45.87 -57.20
N PRO A 68 13.19 -47.02 -57.81
CA PRO A 68 14.48 -47.69 -57.52
C PRO A 68 15.42 -47.92 -58.73
N SER A 69 16.68 -48.33 -58.51
CA SER A 69 17.41 -49.28 -59.41
C SER A 69 18.87 -49.57 -59.02
N GLY A 70 19.18 -50.85 -58.79
CA GLY A 70 20.31 -51.54 -59.46
C GLY A 70 21.67 -51.69 -58.74
N PRO A 71 22.45 -52.77 -59.02
CA PRO A 71 23.23 -53.47 -57.99
C PRO A 71 24.75 -53.57 -58.28
N ARG A 72 25.55 -53.93 -57.25
CA ARG A 72 26.52 -55.06 -57.21
C ARG A 72 27.81 -54.77 -56.42
N ARG A 73 28.19 -55.85 -55.69
CA ARG A 73 29.52 -56.45 -55.48
C ARG A 73 30.33 -56.09 -54.24
N ALA A 74 30.81 -57.19 -53.65
CA ALA A 74 31.55 -57.36 -52.42
C ALA A 74 33.05 -57.07 -52.54
N ALA A 75 33.69 -56.73 -51.40
CA ALA A 75 35.04 -57.18 -51.07
C ALA A 75 35.33 -57.00 -49.56
N ARG A 76 36.10 -57.94 -49.00
CA ARG A 76 36.50 -58.11 -47.60
C ARG A 76 37.79 -57.34 -47.24
N LEU A 77 37.83 -56.83 -45.99
CA LEU A 77 38.95 -56.67 -45.02
C LEU A 77 40.23 -55.87 -45.41
N PRO A 78 41.11 -55.43 -44.46
CA PRO A 78 41.16 -55.68 -43.01
C PRO A 78 41.42 -54.46 -42.07
N SER A 79 41.18 -54.73 -40.79
CA SER A 79 41.69 -54.14 -39.52
C SER A 79 42.72 -52.99 -39.54
N ARG A 80 42.42 -51.93 -38.76
CA ARG A 80 43.41 -51.01 -38.19
C ARG A 80 43.00 -50.58 -36.77
N LEU A 81 43.89 -50.82 -35.81
CA LEU A 81 43.81 -50.34 -34.42
C LEU A 81 43.68 -48.81 -34.38
N GLN A 82 42.87 -48.29 -33.44
CA GLN A 82 42.88 -46.91 -32.95
C GLN A 82 42.16 -46.84 -31.57
N PRO A 83 42.43 -45.79 -30.74
CA PRO A 83 43.01 -45.93 -29.41
C PRO A 83 41.99 -45.70 -28.30
N GLY A 84 42.45 -45.92 -27.06
CA GLY A 84 41.68 -45.78 -25.83
C GLY A 84 40.86 -44.50 -25.77
N VAL A 85 39.54 -44.67 -25.79
CA VAL A 85 38.58 -43.67 -25.35
C VAL A 85 38.71 -43.61 -23.83
N THR A 86 39.34 -42.56 -23.31
CA THR A 86 39.11 -42.13 -21.94
C THR A 86 37.63 -41.78 -21.85
N LYS A 87 36.85 -42.67 -21.23
CA LYS A 87 35.48 -42.36 -20.83
C LYS A 87 35.56 -41.14 -19.92
N ALA A 88 35.15 -39.99 -20.43
CA ALA A 88 34.69 -38.90 -19.58
C ALA A 88 33.52 -39.47 -18.78
N THR A 89 33.76 -39.74 -17.50
CA THR A 89 32.72 -40.08 -16.55
C THR A 89 31.81 -38.87 -16.47
N THR A 90 30.71 -38.91 -17.21
CA THR A 90 29.55 -38.08 -16.91
C THR A 90 29.11 -38.50 -15.52
N MET A 91 29.40 -37.67 -14.51
CA MET A 91 28.82 -37.82 -13.18
C MET A 91 27.31 -37.70 -13.38
N ALA A 92 26.63 -38.85 -13.46
CA ALA A 92 25.18 -38.88 -13.33
C ALA A 92 24.90 -38.38 -11.91
N VAL A 93 24.43 -37.14 -11.78
CA VAL A 93 23.93 -36.62 -10.51
C VAL A 93 22.67 -37.44 -10.20
N GLY A 94 22.84 -38.53 -9.45
CA GLY A 94 21.77 -39.44 -9.10
C GLY A 94 20.81 -38.82 -8.08
N ASN A 95 21.27 -37.82 -7.34
CA ASN A 95 20.52 -37.11 -6.33
C ASN A 95 20.90 -35.63 -6.29
N ILE A 96 19.89 -34.75 -6.29
CA ILE A 96 20.10 -33.30 -6.15
C ILE A 96 20.89 -32.94 -4.88
N ASN A 97 20.76 -33.73 -3.82
CA ASN A 97 21.46 -33.53 -2.54
C ASN A 97 22.96 -33.85 -2.59
N GLU A 98 23.46 -34.44 -3.68
CA GLU A 98 24.90 -34.66 -3.90
C GLU A 98 25.56 -33.43 -4.52
N LEU A 99 24.77 -32.43 -4.94
CA LEU A 99 25.31 -31.18 -5.43
C LEU A 99 26.00 -30.40 -4.29
N PRO A 100 27.08 -29.66 -4.60
CA PRO A 100 27.69 -28.75 -3.64
C PRO A 100 26.68 -27.75 -3.06
N GLU A 101 26.83 -27.41 -1.77
CA GLU A 101 25.90 -26.51 -1.05
C GLU A 101 25.70 -25.17 -1.75
N ASN A 102 26.76 -24.60 -2.35
CA ASN A 102 26.66 -23.37 -3.12
C ASN A 102 25.73 -23.50 -4.33
N ILE A 103 25.71 -24.65 -5.01
CA ILE A 103 24.79 -24.89 -6.13
C ILE A 103 23.36 -25.04 -5.61
N LEU A 104 23.15 -25.74 -4.48
CA LEU A 104 21.84 -25.84 -3.85
C LEU A 104 21.30 -24.46 -3.43
N LEU A 105 22.15 -23.60 -2.86
CA LEU A 105 21.79 -22.22 -2.52
C LEU A 105 21.37 -21.44 -3.77
N GLU A 106 22.13 -21.51 -4.87
CA GLU A 106 21.74 -20.86 -6.14
C GLU A 106 20.42 -21.42 -6.70
N LEU A 107 20.12 -22.71 -6.52
CA LEU A 107 18.81 -23.24 -6.88
C LEU A 107 17.69 -22.65 -6.01
N PHE A 108 17.90 -22.58 -4.69
CA PHE A 108 16.92 -21.99 -3.77
C PHE A 108 16.71 -20.49 -3.99
N MET A 109 17.71 -19.76 -4.48
CA MET A 109 17.59 -18.35 -4.86
C MET A 109 16.45 -18.10 -5.86
N HIS A 110 16.23 -19.04 -6.78
CA HIS A 110 15.18 -18.95 -7.81
C HIS A 110 13.80 -19.43 -7.35
N VAL A 111 13.70 -20.06 -6.18
CA VAL A 111 12.42 -20.51 -5.62
C VAL A 111 11.75 -19.35 -4.87
N PRO A 112 10.43 -19.13 -5.05
CA PRO A 112 9.68 -18.14 -4.27
C PRO A 112 9.81 -18.39 -2.77
N ALA A 113 10.04 -17.33 -1.98
CA ALA A 113 10.35 -17.46 -0.56
C ALA A 113 9.29 -18.20 0.26
N HIS A 114 8.00 -18.01 -0.05
CA HIS A 114 6.92 -18.74 0.62
C HIS A 114 7.01 -20.25 0.35
N GLN A 115 7.42 -20.68 -0.86
CA GLN A 115 7.61 -22.09 -1.18
C GLN A 115 8.84 -22.67 -0.49
N LEU A 116 9.90 -21.88 -0.34
CA LEU A 116 11.08 -22.31 0.42
C LEU A 116 10.70 -22.70 1.85
N LEU A 117 9.92 -21.88 2.54
CA LEU A 117 9.56 -22.14 3.93
C LEU A 117 8.50 -23.23 4.10
N LEU A 118 7.48 -23.25 3.23
CA LEU A 118 6.35 -24.18 3.38
C LEU A 118 6.62 -25.57 2.79
N HIS A 119 7.34 -25.65 1.67
CA HIS A 119 7.48 -26.89 0.90
C HIS A 119 8.91 -27.42 0.85
N CYS A 120 9.93 -26.55 0.75
CA CYS A 120 11.33 -26.99 0.63
C CYS A 120 11.98 -27.29 2.00
N ARG A 121 11.75 -26.43 3.00
CA ARG A 121 12.27 -26.59 4.36
C ARG A 121 11.90 -27.90 5.05
N PRO A 122 10.70 -28.49 4.86
CA PRO A 122 10.37 -29.80 5.44
C PRO A 122 10.89 -31.02 4.66
N VAL A 123 11.50 -30.86 3.47
CA VAL A 123 11.92 -31.99 2.61
C VAL A 123 12.96 -32.88 3.29
N CYS A 124 14.03 -32.28 3.82
CA CYS A 124 15.08 -32.99 4.56
C CYS A 124 15.87 -32.01 5.44
N SER A 125 16.73 -32.53 6.33
CA SER A 125 17.55 -31.70 7.22
C SER A 125 18.53 -30.80 6.44
N LEU A 126 19.17 -31.32 5.39
CA LEU A 126 20.09 -30.54 4.56
C LEU A 126 19.42 -29.28 3.97
N TRP A 127 18.21 -29.44 3.41
CA TRP A 127 17.47 -28.31 2.83
C TRP A 127 17.02 -27.33 3.90
N ARG A 128 16.59 -27.82 5.06
CA ARG A 128 16.26 -26.96 6.21
C ARG A 128 17.45 -26.11 6.62
N ASP A 129 18.61 -26.73 6.80
CA ASP A 129 19.81 -26.06 7.28
C ASP A 129 20.27 -24.99 6.27
N LEU A 130 20.26 -25.31 4.97
CA LEU A 130 20.58 -24.37 3.90
C LEU A 130 19.55 -23.23 3.77
N ILE A 131 18.26 -23.52 3.92
CA ILE A 131 17.20 -22.50 3.89
C ILE A 131 17.25 -21.62 5.13
N ASP A 132 17.73 -22.14 6.26
CA ASP A 132 17.86 -21.38 7.49
C ASP A 132 19.15 -20.53 7.56
N LEU A 133 20.06 -20.68 6.59
CA LEU A 133 21.26 -19.85 6.47
C LEU A 133 20.94 -18.39 6.10
N VAL A 134 21.59 -17.47 6.80
CA VAL A 134 21.56 -16.02 6.52
C VAL A 134 22.00 -15.70 5.09
N THR A 135 22.98 -16.42 4.56
CA THR A 135 23.56 -16.17 3.24
C THR A 135 22.54 -16.28 2.11
N LEU A 136 21.58 -17.20 2.22
CA LEU A 136 20.51 -17.36 1.22
C LEU A 136 19.66 -16.08 1.14
N TRP A 137 19.11 -15.65 2.27
CA TRP A 137 18.20 -14.51 2.33
C TRP A 137 18.89 -13.19 2.04
N LYS A 138 20.14 -13.01 2.49
CA LYS A 138 20.95 -11.84 2.14
C LYS A 138 21.19 -11.77 0.62
N ARG A 139 21.51 -12.90 -0.03
CA ARG A 139 21.66 -12.95 -1.50
C ARG A 139 20.34 -12.65 -2.20
N LYS A 140 19.21 -13.18 -1.73
CA LYS A 140 17.87 -12.87 -2.29
C LYS A 140 17.57 -11.37 -2.20
N CYS A 141 17.86 -10.74 -1.06
CA CYS A 141 17.73 -9.29 -0.90
C CYS A 141 18.61 -8.50 -1.88
N LEU A 142 19.86 -8.93 -2.11
CA LEU A 142 20.75 -8.30 -3.09
C LEU A 142 20.21 -8.45 -4.52
N LEU A 143 19.76 -9.64 -4.89
CA LEU A 143 19.24 -9.94 -6.22
C LEU A 143 17.99 -9.11 -6.55
N GLU A 144 17.12 -8.89 -5.57
CA GLU A 144 15.89 -8.11 -5.71
C GLU A 144 16.08 -6.61 -5.45
N GLY A 145 17.31 -6.17 -5.15
CA GLY A 145 17.64 -4.77 -4.93
C GLY A 145 17.12 -4.19 -3.61
N PHE A 146 16.74 -5.03 -2.64
CA PHE A 146 16.31 -4.58 -1.31
C PHE A 146 17.47 -4.06 -0.46
N ILE A 147 18.69 -4.52 -0.73
CA ILE A 147 19.93 -4.08 -0.08
C ILE A 147 21.02 -3.88 -1.13
N THR A 148 22.04 -3.09 -0.80
CA THR A 148 23.27 -2.93 -1.59
C THR A 148 24.41 -3.78 -1.01
N GLU A 149 25.52 -3.91 -1.74
CA GLU A 149 26.72 -4.60 -1.24
C GLU A 149 27.29 -3.96 0.04
N ASP A 150 27.12 -2.64 0.17
CA ASP A 150 27.58 -1.82 1.29
C ASP A 150 26.62 -1.84 2.49
N TRP A 151 25.64 -2.75 2.54
CA TRP A 151 24.69 -2.83 3.65
C TRP A 151 25.39 -3.13 4.98
N ASP A 152 25.36 -2.15 5.89
CA ASP A 152 26.06 -2.15 7.18
C ASP A 152 25.13 -2.27 8.40
N GLN A 153 23.81 -2.16 8.21
CA GLN A 153 22.86 -2.23 9.30
C GLN A 153 22.62 -3.67 9.79
N PRO A 154 22.56 -3.90 11.11
CA PRO A 154 22.28 -5.22 11.66
C PRO A 154 20.84 -5.63 11.37
N VAL A 155 20.65 -6.85 10.87
CA VAL A 155 19.33 -7.45 10.61
C VAL A 155 19.15 -8.63 11.57
N ALA A 156 18.10 -8.56 12.41
CA ALA A 156 17.82 -9.60 13.41
C ALA A 156 17.42 -10.94 12.77
N ASP A 157 16.51 -10.90 11.79
CA ASP A 157 16.11 -12.07 11.01
C ASP A 157 16.00 -11.68 9.52
N TRP A 158 16.90 -12.24 8.70
CA TRP A 158 16.95 -11.96 7.27
C TRP A 158 15.75 -12.51 6.49
N LYS A 159 15.06 -13.54 7.01
CA LYS A 159 13.84 -14.07 6.40
C LYS A 159 12.74 -13.05 6.56
N VAL A 160 12.51 -12.61 7.79
CA VAL A 160 11.51 -11.59 8.11
C VAL A 160 11.81 -10.32 7.33
N PHE A 161 13.05 -9.85 7.33
CA PHE A 161 13.47 -8.67 6.57
C PHE A 161 13.14 -8.81 5.07
N TYR A 162 13.48 -9.94 4.45
CA TYR A 162 13.15 -10.21 3.06
C TYR A 162 11.64 -10.15 2.80
N PHE A 163 10.82 -10.78 3.65
CA PHE A 163 9.36 -10.75 3.50
C PHE A 163 8.80 -9.34 3.66
N LEU A 164 9.28 -8.57 4.64
CA LEU A 164 8.85 -7.19 4.83
C LEU A 164 9.22 -6.31 3.64
N CYS A 165 10.43 -6.46 3.09
CA CYS A 165 10.85 -5.72 1.89
C CYS A 165 10.05 -6.13 0.65
N SER A 166 9.84 -7.42 0.41
CA SER A 166 9.08 -7.90 -0.75
C SER A 166 7.58 -7.56 -0.68
N LEU A 167 7.00 -7.46 0.52
CA LEU A 167 5.62 -7.04 0.72
C LEU A 167 5.44 -5.52 0.71
N ARG A 168 6.52 -4.75 0.83
CA ARG A 168 6.44 -3.29 1.00
C ARG A 168 5.83 -2.62 -0.23
N ARG A 169 4.66 -2.04 -0.03
CA ARG A 169 3.93 -1.19 -0.97
C ARG A 169 2.96 -0.32 -0.19
N ASN A 170 2.33 0.63 -0.88
CA ASN A 170 1.22 1.37 -0.28
C ASN A 170 0.01 0.43 -0.13
N LEU A 171 -0.52 0.33 1.08
CA LEU A 171 -1.67 -0.51 1.41
C LEU A 171 -3.00 0.21 1.23
N LEU A 172 -2.97 1.52 0.98
CA LEU A 172 -4.17 2.26 0.61
C LEU A 172 -4.46 2.09 -0.89
N HIS A 173 -5.74 2.05 -1.25
CA HIS A 173 -6.21 2.07 -2.63
C HIS A 173 -6.69 3.46 -3.06
N ASN A 174 -6.60 3.75 -4.36
CA ASN A 174 -7.05 5.00 -4.98
C ASN A 174 -6.54 6.25 -4.22
N LEU A 175 -5.21 6.32 -4.12
CA LEU A 175 -4.44 7.30 -3.33
C LEU A 175 -4.64 8.74 -3.81
N CYS A 176 -4.71 8.89 -5.13
CA CYS A 176 -4.66 10.17 -5.83
C CYS A 176 -5.96 10.46 -6.59
N ALA A 177 -7.09 9.84 -6.24
CA ALA A 177 -8.40 10.09 -6.85
C ALA A 177 -8.51 9.77 -8.36
N GLU A 178 -7.65 8.89 -8.89
CA GLU A 178 -7.74 8.49 -10.30
C GLU A 178 -9.03 7.71 -10.60
N GLU A 179 -9.53 6.97 -9.60
CA GLU A 179 -10.76 6.19 -9.66
C GLU A 179 -11.91 6.89 -8.92
N GLY A 180 -11.88 8.22 -8.84
CA GLY A 180 -12.88 8.99 -8.11
C GLY A 180 -12.84 8.66 -6.62
N PHE A 181 -13.94 8.19 -6.04
CA PHE A 181 -14.06 7.80 -4.63
C PHE A 181 -14.06 6.29 -4.40
N GLU A 182 -13.74 5.49 -5.42
CA GLU A 182 -13.67 4.04 -5.26
C GLU A 182 -12.67 3.68 -4.14
N PHE A 183 -12.98 2.62 -3.39
CA PHE A 183 -12.27 2.15 -2.19
C PHE A 183 -12.33 3.07 -0.96
N TRP A 184 -12.95 4.24 -1.05
CA TRP A 184 -13.13 5.15 0.09
C TRP A 184 -14.57 5.13 0.60
N SER A 185 -14.72 4.96 1.91
CA SER A 185 -16.00 5.16 2.59
C SER A 185 -16.16 6.64 2.93
N LEU A 186 -17.18 7.30 2.39
CA LEU A 186 -17.48 8.71 2.70
C LEU A 186 -18.25 8.79 4.03
N ASP A 187 -17.53 8.86 5.13
CA ASP A 187 -18.10 8.87 6.48
C ASP A 187 -18.97 10.11 6.74
N VAL A 188 -18.53 11.26 6.23
CA VAL A 188 -19.27 12.53 6.27
C VAL A 188 -19.08 13.23 4.93
N ASN A 189 -20.16 13.72 4.34
CA ASN A 189 -20.14 14.35 3.02
C ASN A 189 -20.96 15.66 3.03
N GLY A 190 -20.53 16.64 3.82
CA GLY A 190 -21.26 17.88 4.02
C GLY A 190 -21.11 18.90 2.88
N GLY A 191 -22.03 19.88 2.85
CA GLY A 191 -21.98 21.00 1.91
C GLY A 191 -22.27 20.56 0.49
N ASP A 192 -21.48 21.03 -0.47
CA ASP A 192 -21.50 20.57 -1.87
C ASP A 192 -20.69 19.28 -2.07
N GLU A 193 -20.52 18.51 -0.99
CA GLU A 193 -19.88 17.20 -0.98
C GLU A 193 -18.38 17.22 -1.32
N TRP A 194 -17.75 16.06 -1.22
CA TRP A 194 -16.40 15.85 -1.73
C TRP A 194 -16.36 15.99 -3.25
N LYS A 195 -15.27 16.57 -3.75
CA LYS A 195 -14.99 16.63 -5.18
C LYS A 195 -13.57 16.19 -5.48
N VAL A 196 -13.37 15.68 -6.70
CA VAL A 196 -12.06 15.38 -7.25
C VAL A 196 -11.69 16.49 -8.24
N GLU A 197 -10.48 17.02 -8.11
CA GLU A 197 -9.94 18.06 -9.00
C GLU A 197 -8.52 17.69 -9.47
N ASP A 198 -8.13 18.18 -10.64
CA ASP A 198 -6.79 17.99 -11.19
C ASP A 198 -5.78 18.95 -10.55
N LEU A 199 -4.57 18.46 -10.31
CA LEU A 199 -3.41 19.29 -9.98
C LEU A 199 -2.93 20.04 -11.22
N SER A 200 -2.64 21.33 -11.04
CA SER A 200 -1.91 22.11 -12.04
C SER A 200 -0.46 21.61 -12.20
N TRP A 201 0.15 21.90 -13.35
CA TRP A 201 1.54 21.51 -13.63
C TRP A 201 2.53 21.97 -12.55
N GLU A 202 2.36 23.19 -12.01
CA GLU A 202 3.25 23.72 -10.98
C GLU A 202 3.08 23.00 -9.64
N GLN A 203 1.85 22.67 -9.24
CA GLN A 203 1.59 21.93 -8.00
C GLN A 203 2.12 20.50 -8.03
N ARG A 204 2.17 19.87 -9.22
CA ARG A 204 2.74 18.53 -9.36
C ARG A 204 4.23 18.48 -8.99
N LYS A 205 4.95 19.60 -9.13
CA LYS A 205 6.38 19.69 -8.75
C LYS A 205 6.60 19.74 -7.23
N GLU A 206 5.55 19.95 -6.44
CA GLU A 206 5.64 19.93 -4.98
C GLU A 206 5.69 18.51 -4.41
N PHE A 207 5.32 17.50 -5.22
CA PHE A 207 5.35 16.10 -4.82
C PHE A 207 6.64 15.42 -5.27
N PRO A 208 7.18 14.47 -4.48
CA PRO A 208 8.35 13.70 -4.86
C PRO A 208 8.06 12.69 -5.99
N SER A 209 6.79 12.46 -6.34
CA SER A 209 6.36 11.55 -7.40
C SER A 209 5.57 12.29 -8.48
N ASP A 210 5.90 12.03 -9.74
CA ASP A 210 5.20 12.53 -10.93
C ASP A 210 3.84 11.86 -11.18
N GLN A 211 3.51 10.82 -10.41
CA GLN A 211 2.27 10.06 -10.52
C GLN A 211 1.07 10.77 -9.87
N VAL A 212 1.31 11.78 -9.01
CA VAL A 212 0.25 12.54 -8.35
C VAL A 212 -0.33 13.57 -9.32
N LYS A 213 -1.54 13.33 -9.84
CA LYS A 213 -2.18 14.19 -10.84
C LYS A 213 -3.49 14.84 -10.39
N LYS A 214 -4.12 14.29 -9.36
CA LYS A 214 -5.43 14.71 -8.83
C LYS A 214 -5.41 14.74 -7.32
N TYR A 215 -6.42 15.36 -6.75
CA TYR A 215 -6.64 15.42 -5.31
C TYR A 215 -8.13 15.43 -4.98
N PHE A 216 -8.43 15.10 -3.73
CA PHE A 216 -9.75 15.26 -3.14
C PHE A 216 -9.85 16.61 -2.46
N VAL A 217 -11.00 17.28 -2.56
CA VAL A 217 -11.26 18.56 -1.88
C VAL A 217 -12.59 18.53 -1.16
N THR A 218 -12.60 19.04 0.07
CA THR A 218 -13.81 19.15 0.89
C THR A 218 -14.60 20.41 0.55
N SER A 219 -15.88 20.40 0.91
CA SER A 219 -16.76 21.57 0.80
C SER A 219 -16.72 22.45 2.08
N TYR A 220 -17.77 23.22 2.31
CA TYR A 220 -17.91 24.18 3.42
C TYR A 220 -18.44 23.58 4.72
N TYR A 221 -18.99 22.37 4.68
CA TYR A 221 -19.24 21.58 5.89
C TYR A 221 -18.26 20.42 5.96
N THR A 222 -18.22 19.78 7.13
CA THR A 222 -17.30 18.68 7.38
C THR A 222 -17.45 17.60 6.33
N CYS A 223 -16.32 17.20 5.76
CA CYS A 223 -16.18 16.07 4.86
C CYS A 223 -15.09 15.16 5.42
N LEU A 224 -15.40 13.88 5.61
CA LEU A 224 -14.49 12.86 6.10
C LEU A 224 -14.62 11.62 5.23
N LYS A 225 -13.50 10.97 4.93
CA LYS A 225 -13.48 9.68 4.26
C LYS A 225 -12.49 8.75 4.93
N SER A 226 -12.80 7.45 4.90
CA SER A 226 -11.97 6.42 5.51
C SER A 226 -11.74 5.20 4.63
N GLN A 227 -10.69 4.46 4.98
CA GLN A 227 -10.39 3.14 4.44
C GLN A 227 -9.87 2.25 5.58
N VAL A 228 -10.23 0.96 5.54
CA VAL A 228 -9.73 -0.05 6.48
C VAL A 228 -8.83 -1.00 5.70
N VAL A 229 -7.59 -1.15 6.14
CA VAL A 229 -6.63 -2.12 5.61
C VAL A 229 -6.73 -3.41 6.42
N ASP A 230 -6.91 -4.55 5.77
CA ASP A 230 -6.83 -5.89 6.38
C ASP A 230 -5.41 -6.45 6.19
N LEU A 231 -4.62 -6.44 7.26
CA LEU A 231 -3.20 -6.78 7.20
C LEU A 231 -2.96 -8.22 6.72
N LYS A 232 -3.84 -9.15 7.08
CA LYS A 232 -3.74 -10.55 6.69
C LYS A 232 -4.01 -10.72 5.21
N ALA A 233 -5.02 -10.02 4.69
CA ALA A 233 -5.31 -10.00 3.26
C ALA A 233 -4.18 -9.37 2.45
N GLU A 234 -3.48 -8.38 3.01
CA GLU A 234 -2.31 -7.74 2.38
C GLU A 234 -1.01 -8.57 2.44
N GLY A 235 -1.01 -9.71 3.15
CA GLY A 235 0.11 -10.65 3.25
C GLY A 235 0.89 -10.61 4.56
N TYR A 236 0.50 -9.75 5.50
CA TYR A 236 1.12 -9.65 6.83
C TYR A 236 0.41 -10.60 7.80
N TRP A 237 1.02 -11.76 8.04
CA TRP A 237 0.44 -12.79 8.90
C TRP A 237 0.50 -12.42 10.39
N GLU A 238 -0.32 -13.09 11.18
CA GLU A 238 -0.60 -12.74 12.57
C GLU A 238 0.64 -12.82 13.46
N GLU A 239 1.42 -13.89 13.35
CA GLU A 239 2.63 -14.10 14.13
C GLU A 239 3.72 -13.06 13.84
N LEU A 240 3.81 -12.57 12.58
CA LEU A 240 4.70 -11.48 12.20
C LEU A 240 4.31 -10.19 12.91
N MET A 241 3.03 -9.83 12.85
CA MET A 241 2.52 -8.62 13.47
C MET A 241 2.62 -8.66 15.00
N ASP A 242 2.44 -9.83 15.61
CA ASP A 242 2.47 -9.99 17.07
C ASP A 242 3.89 -10.03 17.63
N THR A 243 4.81 -10.71 16.93
CA THR A 243 6.17 -10.98 17.42
C THR A 243 7.15 -9.90 16.98
N MET A 244 7.13 -9.56 15.68
CA MET A 244 8.11 -8.65 15.10
C MET A 244 7.67 -7.20 15.16
N GLN A 245 6.35 -6.95 15.21
CA GLN A 245 5.76 -5.60 15.29
C GLN A 245 6.45 -4.61 14.33
N PRO A 246 6.53 -4.94 13.02
CA PRO A 246 7.26 -4.11 12.06
C PRO A 246 6.71 -2.69 12.03
N ASP A 247 7.59 -1.71 11.84
CA ASP A 247 7.18 -0.30 11.75
C ASP A 247 6.08 -0.11 10.70
N ILE A 248 5.02 0.61 11.10
CA ILE A 248 3.92 1.00 10.22
C ILE A 248 4.04 2.49 9.99
N GLU A 249 4.51 2.87 8.80
CA GLU A 249 4.65 4.26 8.39
C GLU A 249 3.37 4.73 7.70
N VAL A 250 2.87 5.89 8.14
CA VAL A 250 1.68 6.53 7.62
C VAL A 250 2.01 7.94 7.18
N LYS A 251 1.64 8.29 5.96
CA LYS A 251 1.81 9.64 5.40
C LYS A 251 0.51 10.13 4.79
N ASP A 252 0.31 11.43 4.81
CA ASP A 252 -0.75 12.09 4.08
C ASP A 252 -0.31 13.48 3.63
N TRP A 253 -0.82 13.93 2.49
CA TRP A 253 -0.50 15.24 1.96
C TRP A 253 -1.75 16.10 1.93
N PHE A 254 -1.63 17.31 2.47
CA PHE A 254 -2.74 18.25 2.50
C PHE A 254 -2.33 19.68 2.13
N ALA A 255 -3.28 20.44 1.62
CA ALA A 255 -3.15 21.86 1.33
C ALA A 255 -4.48 22.58 1.61
N ALA A 256 -4.41 23.89 1.84
CA ALA A 256 -5.59 24.76 1.81
C ALA A 256 -5.39 25.87 0.78
N ARG A 257 -6.47 26.49 0.34
CA ARG A 257 -6.36 27.70 -0.47
C ARG A 257 -5.81 28.87 0.38
N PRO A 258 -5.11 29.85 -0.23
CA PRO A 258 -4.55 30.99 0.51
C PRO A 258 -5.63 31.93 1.09
N ASP A 259 -6.77 32.00 0.42
CA ASP A 259 -7.89 32.91 0.67
C ASP A 259 -8.86 32.42 1.77
N CYS A 260 -8.78 31.14 2.15
CA CYS A 260 -9.70 30.52 3.09
C CYS A 260 -8.96 29.74 4.19
N GLY A 261 -9.23 30.07 5.46
CA GLY A 261 -8.79 29.23 6.56
C GLY A 261 -9.53 27.89 6.53
N SER A 262 -8.82 26.78 6.73
CA SER A 262 -9.45 25.46 6.84
C SER A 262 -8.81 24.63 7.93
N LYS A 263 -9.56 23.64 8.42
CA LYS A 263 -9.10 22.71 9.44
C LYS A 263 -8.98 21.33 8.82
N TYR A 264 -7.74 20.90 8.62
CA TYR A 264 -7.44 19.52 8.23
C TYR A 264 -7.47 18.61 9.47
N GLN A 265 -7.99 17.40 9.29
CA GLN A 265 -8.05 16.36 10.31
C GLN A 265 -7.58 15.03 9.71
N LEU A 266 -6.72 14.34 10.47
CA LEU A 266 -6.28 12.97 10.22
C LEU A 266 -6.48 12.17 11.50
N CYS A 267 -6.96 10.95 11.38
CA CYS A 267 -6.98 9.98 12.47
C CYS A 267 -6.63 8.61 11.91
N VAL A 268 -5.65 7.96 12.52
CA VAL A 268 -5.19 6.64 12.13
C VAL A 268 -5.18 5.74 13.35
N GLN A 269 -5.81 4.58 13.25
CA GLN A 269 -5.94 3.65 14.35
C GLN A 269 -5.43 2.27 13.96
N LEU A 270 -4.58 1.71 14.81
CA LEU A 270 -4.25 0.29 14.78
C LEU A 270 -5.36 -0.45 15.53
N LEU A 271 -5.97 -1.44 14.90
CA LEU A 271 -7.13 -2.14 15.44
C LEU A 271 -6.85 -3.64 15.63
N SER A 272 -7.43 -4.21 16.68
CA SER A 272 -7.44 -5.65 16.90
C SER A 272 -8.42 -6.39 15.97
N SER A 273 -8.43 -7.73 16.04
CA SER A 273 -9.43 -8.57 15.35
C SER A 273 -10.87 -8.25 15.71
N ALA A 274 -11.11 -7.69 16.91
CA ALA A 274 -12.41 -7.21 17.37
C ALA A 274 -12.69 -5.74 16.97
N HIS A 275 -11.88 -5.14 16.09
CA HIS A 275 -11.92 -3.71 15.74
C HIS A 275 -11.78 -2.77 16.95
N THR A 276 -11.13 -3.21 18.02
CA THR A 276 -10.84 -2.36 19.19
C THR A 276 -9.53 -1.62 18.97
N PRO A 277 -9.46 -0.30 19.23
CA PRO A 277 -8.22 0.47 19.07
C PRO A 277 -7.11 -0.01 20.01
N LEU A 278 -5.94 -0.25 19.42
CA LEU A 278 -4.69 -0.64 20.10
C LEU A 278 -3.64 0.47 20.06
N GLY A 279 -3.79 1.41 19.13
CA GLY A 279 -3.00 2.63 19.01
C GLY A 279 -3.77 3.65 18.20
N THR A 280 -3.58 4.94 18.48
CA THR A 280 -4.23 6.02 17.73
C THR A 280 -3.23 7.15 17.52
N PHE A 281 -3.10 7.56 16.26
CA PHE A 281 -2.40 8.77 15.88
C PHE A 281 -3.43 9.77 15.36
N GLN A 282 -3.47 10.92 16.02
CA GLN A 282 -4.26 12.06 15.59
C GLN A 282 -3.38 13.29 15.82
N PRO A 283 -2.80 13.88 14.76
CA PRO A 283 -2.05 15.11 14.92
C PRO A 283 -2.98 16.19 15.47
N ASP A 284 -2.42 17.11 16.26
CA ASP A 284 -3.17 18.29 16.68
C ASP A 284 -3.80 18.94 15.45
N PRO A 285 -5.10 19.29 15.48
CA PRO A 285 -5.80 19.80 14.31
C PRO A 285 -4.99 20.94 13.69
N ALA A 286 -4.43 20.67 12.50
CA ALA A 286 -3.64 21.65 11.81
C ALA A 286 -4.58 22.76 11.35
N MET A 287 -4.61 23.85 12.12
CA MET A 287 -5.25 25.09 11.70
C MET A 287 -4.41 25.67 10.57
N ILE A 288 -4.88 25.49 9.34
CA ILE A 288 -4.27 26.16 8.20
C ILE A 288 -4.77 27.61 8.26
N GLN A 289 -3.95 28.48 8.84
CA GLN A 289 -4.27 29.89 9.01
C GLN A 289 -4.49 30.59 7.67
N ARG A 290 -5.36 31.61 7.65
CA ARG A 290 -5.56 32.51 6.50
C ARG A 290 -4.23 33.19 6.14
N LYS A 291 -3.87 33.27 4.84
CA LYS A 291 -2.51 33.55 4.33
C LYS A 291 -1.50 32.39 4.44
N SER A 292 -2.01 31.16 4.51
CA SER A 292 -1.25 29.97 4.15
C SER A 292 -0.64 30.16 2.75
N ASP A 293 0.59 29.70 2.57
CA ASP A 293 1.32 29.72 1.29
C ASP A 293 0.70 28.80 0.23
N ALA A 294 -0.42 28.13 0.56
CA ALA A 294 -1.16 27.19 -0.26
C ALA A 294 -0.31 26.04 -0.82
N LYS A 295 0.82 25.78 -0.15
CA LYS A 295 1.72 24.68 -0.46
C LYS A 295 1.19 23.39 0.12
N TRP A 296 1.52 22.31 -0.57
CA TRP A 296 1.31 20.96 -0.09
C TRP A 296 2.26 20.66 1.07
N ARG A 297 1.70 20.07 2.12
CA ARG A 297 2.42 19.69 3.33
C ARG A 297 2.21 18.21 3.59
N GLU A 298 3.30 17.53 3.90
CA GLU A 298 3.27 16.15 4.36
C GLU A 298 3.07 16.11 5.87
N VAL A 299 2.18 15.24 6.34
CA VAL A 299 2.17 14.74 7.71
C VAL A 299 2.63 13.29 7.67
N SER A 300 3.53 12.92 8.58
CA SER A 300 4.09 11.58 8.68
C SER A 300 4.08 11.10 10.13
N HIS A 301 3.79 9.82 10.33
CA HIS A 301 3.87 9.16 11.63
C HIS A 301 4.25 7.69 11.44
N THR A 302 5.08 7.19 12.35
CA THR A 302 5.45 5.78 12.39
C THR A 302 5.00 5.17 13.70
N PHE A 303 4.18 4.14 13.63
CA PHE A 303 3.88 3.31 14.78
C PHE A 303 4.98 2.26 14.93
N SER A 304 5.68 2.31 16.06
CA SER A 304 6.71 1.34 16.47
C SER A 304 6.37 0.78 17.85
N ASN A 305 6.75 -0.46 18.12
CA ASN A 305 6.51 -1.12 19.42
C ASN A 305 5.04 -1.09 19.88
N TYR A 306 4.10 -1.21 18.93
CA TYR A 306 2.68 -1.32 19.24
C TYR A 306 2.35 -2.69 19.84
N PRO A 307 1.30 -2.81 20.67
CA PRO A 307 0.98 -4.08 21.31
C PRO A 307 0.65 -5.16 20.28
N PRO A 308 0.87 -6.45 20.61
CA PRO A 308 0.43 -7.55 19.76
C PRO A 308 -1.08 -7.54 19.57
N GLY A 309 -1.54 -8.17 18.49
CA GLY A 309 -2.95 -8.30 18.14
C GLY A 309 -3.44 -7.32 17.09
N VAL A 310 -2.58 -6.48 16.51
CA VAL A 310 -2.96 -5.58 15.39
C VAL A 310 -3.30 -6.41 14.15
N ARG A 311 -4.49 -6.20 13.59
CA ARG A 311 -5.01 -6.92 12.42
C ARG A 311 -5.54 -5.98 11.34
N TYR A 312 -5.98 -4.79 11.73
CA TYR A 312 -6.45 -3.78 10.79
C TYR A 312 -5.81 -2.43 11.06
N ILE A 313 -5.75 -1.60 10.01
CA ILE A 313 -5.42 -0.19 10.14
C ILE A 313 -6.61 0.60 9.59
N TRP A 314 -7.23 1.42 10.44
CA TRP A 314 -8.26 2.35 10.01
C TRP A 314 -7.63 3.72 9.78
N PHE A 315 -7.79 4.25 8.58
CA PHE A 315 -7.30 5.55 8.17
C PHE A 315 -8.48 6.44 7.81
N GLN A 316 -8.59 7.59 8.45
CA GLN A 316 -9.60 8.60 8.15
C GLN A 316 -8.96 9.98 8.05
N HIS A 317 -9.35 10.73 7.03
CA HIS A 317 -8.96 12.13 6.92
C HIS A 317 -10.06 12.98 6.30
N GLY A 318 -9.84 14.29 6.36
CA GLY A 318 -10.68 15.28 5.70
C GLY A 318 -10.60 16.60 6.43
N GLY A 319 -11.73 17.25 6.58
CA GLY A 319 -11.76 18.53 7.28
C GLY A 319 -12.98 19.36 6.99
N VAL A 320 -12.87 20.63 7.38
CA VAL A 320 -13.95 21.60 7.25
C VAL A 320 -13.37 22.97 6.91
N ASP A 321 -14.08 23.71 6.07
CA ASP A 321 -13.86 25.14 5.87
C ASP A 321 -14.20 25.93 7.15
N THR A 322 -13.45 26.97 7.45
CA THR A 322 -13.74 27.85 8.60
C THR A 322 -14.60 29.06 8.25
N HIS A 323 -14.78 29.37 6.95
CA HIS A 323 -15.55 30.53 6.48
C HIS A 323 -16.93 30.21 5.91
N TYR A 324 -17.24 28.92 5.74
CA TYR A 324 -18.51 28.41 5.21
C TYR A 324 -18.85 28.96 3.81
N TRP A 325 -17.84 29.12 2.94
CA TRP A 325 -18.06 29.62 1.58
C TRP A 325 -18.54 28.51 0.66
N VAL A 326 -19.70 28.74 0.02
CA VAL A 326 -20.32 27.78 -0.91
C VAL A 326 -19.31 27.35 -1.99
N GLY A 327 -19.17 26.04 -2.21
CA GLY A 327 -18.18 25.44 -3.09
C GLY A 327 -17.09 24.64 -2.35
N TRP A 328 -15.93 24.49 -2.98
CA TRP A 328 -14.83 23.62 -2.54
C TRP A 328 -13.64 24.41 -2.01
N TYR A 329 -13.82 25.01 -0.84
CA TYR A 329 -12.86 25.90 -0.18
C TYR A 329 -12.16 25.28 1.04
N GLY A 330 -12.57 24.08 1.47
CA GLY A 330 -11.93 23.40 2.59
C GLY A 330 -10.61 22.70 2.20
N PRO A 331 -10.07 21.83 3.07
CA PRO A 331 -8.80 21.17 2.81
C PRO A 331 -8.81 20.30 1.55
N ARG A 332 -7.64 20.26 0.92
CA ARG A 332 -7.31 19.38 -0.20
C ARG A 332 -6.41 18.29 0.32
N VAL A 333 -6.65 17.05 -0.07
CA VAL A 333 -5.86 15.89 0.37
C VAL A 333 -5.56 14.96 -0.80
N THR A 334 -4.37 14.38 -0.83
CA THR A 334 -3.96 13.41 -1.86
C THR A 334 -2.73 12.63 -1.39
N ASN A 335 -2.28 11.65 -2.20
CA ASN A 335 -1.02 10.93 -1.99
C ASN A 335 -0.88 10.33 -0.57
N SER A 336 -1.99 9.89 0.01
CA SER A 336 -2.00 9.20 1.30
C SER A 336 -1.26 7.87 1.18
N SER A 337 -0.56 7.44 2.23
CA SER A 337 0.10 6.14 2.20
C SER A 337 0.17 5.45 3.56
N ILE A 338 0.05 4.14 3.54
CA ILE A 338 0.41 3.25 4.65
C ILE A 338 1.39 2.23 4.09
N THR A 339 2.57 2.11 4.70
CA THR A 339 3.54 1.08 4.34
C THR A 339 4.06 0.39 5.60
N ILE A 340 4.42 -0.88 5.49
CA ILE A 340 4.91 -1.69 6.61
C ILE A 340 6.23 -2.33 6.20
N GLY A 341 7.24 -2.20 7.06
CA GLY A 341 8.55 -2.81 6.85
C GLY A 341 9.70 -1.92 7.32
N PRO A 342 10.94 -2.36 7.10
CA PRO A 342 12.12 -1.62 7.51
C PRO A 342 12.18 -0.27 6.79
N THR A 343 12.59 0.79 7.49
CA THR A 343 12.92 2.07 6.87
C THR A 343 14.01 1.82 5.83
N GLN A 344 13.72 2.12 4.55
CA GLN A 344 14.75 2.03 3.52
C GLN A 344 15.75 3.18 3.77
N PRO A 345 17.06 2.95 3.56
CA PRO A 345 18.06 4.00 3.64
C PRO A 345 17.85 5.10 2.59
#